data_AF-A0A7W4FYQ0-F1
#
_entry.id   AF-A0A7W4FYQ0-F1
#
_cell.length_a   1.000
_cell.length_b   1.000
_cell.length_c   1.000
_cell.angle_alpha   90.00
_cell.angle_beta   90.00
_cell.angle_gamma   90.00
#
_symmetry.space_group_name_H-M   'P 1'
#
loop_
_entity.id
_entity.type
_entity.pdbx_description
1 polymer ?
#
loop_
_entity_poly.entity_id
_entity_poly.type
_entity_poly.pdbx_seq_one_letter_code
_entity_poly.pdbx_strand_id
1 'polypeptide(L)'
;TGTKSASQNKVPDGRSALGWAAILSIVPAGIALAISYDFHAANILIWGLMLFGALFAINSSLHSYLIVSYADEDGVSLDVGFYYMANAMGRLIGTVLSGWVYQVYGMAACLWISAAFIALAALISIKLPRHRAI
;
A
#
# COMPACT_ATOMS: atom_id res chain seq x y z
N THR A 1 -17.00 10.16 43.00
CA THR A 1 -15.61 9.92 42.53
C THR A 1 -15.66 8.73 41.59
N GLY A 2 -15.51 8.80 40.27
CA GLY A 2 -14.72 9.69 39.43
C GLY A 2 -13.86 8.81 38.50
N THR A 3 -14.31 8.65 37.25
CA THR A 3 -13.63 8.17 36.03
C THR A 3 -13.25 6.69 35.86
N LYS A 4 -14.02 6.03 34.97
CA LYS A 4 -13.70 4.79 34.24
C LYS A 4 -12.48 5.03 33.34
N SER A 5 -11.42 4.22 33.46
CA SER A 5 -10.34 4.16 32.46
C SER A 5 -10.67 3.09 31.43
N ALA A 6 -11.47 3.45 30.44
CA ALA A 6 -11.61 2.65 29.23
C ALA A 6 -10.30 2.74 28.45
N SER A 7 -9.63 1.60 28.26
CA SER A 7 -8.51 1.45 27.34
C SER A 7 -8.93 2.01 25.98
N GLN A 8 -8.36 3.15 25.59
CA GLN A 8 -8.53 3.73 24.26
C GLN A 8 -8.02 2.72 23.24
N ASN A 9 -8.93 1.93 22.70
CA ASN A 9 -8.69 1.14 21.51
C ASN A 9 -8.41 2.15 20.39
N LYS A 10 -7.13 2.35 20.06
CA LYS A 10 -6.71 3.25 18.97
C LYS A 10 -7.23 2.64 17.68
N VAL A 11 -8.42 3.03 17.29
CA VAL A 11 -9.01 2.71 16.00
C VAL A 11 -8.00 3.14 14.92
N PRO A 12 -7.64 2.29 13.95
CA PRO A 12 -6.68 2.66 12.91
C PRO A 12 -7.21 3.86 12.10
N ASP A 13 -6.68 5.04 12.40
CA ASP A 13 -6.97 6.28 11.66
C ASP A 13 -6.30 6.23 10.28
N GLY A 14 -6.81 6.99 9.30
CA GLY A 14 -6.22 7.08 7.95
C GLY A 14 -4.74 7.47 7.96
N ARG A 15 -4.28 8.11 9.05
CA ARG A 15 -2.86 8.36 9.35
C ARG A 15 -1.99 7.10 9.45
N SER A 16 -2.53 6.03 10.01
CA SER A 16 -1.81 4.75 10.11
C SER A 16 -1.63 4.14 8.72
N ALA A 17 -2.67 4.12 7.89
CA ALA A 17 -2.59 3.61 6.51
C ALA A 17 -1.59 4.42 5.66
N LEU A 18 -1.57 5.74 5.81
CA LEU A 18 -0.57 6.63 5.20
C LEU A 18 0.87 6.30 5.63
N GLY A 19 1.10 6.15 6.94
CA GLY A 19 2.41 5.80 7.48
C GLY A 19 2.90 4.45 6.98
N TRP A 20 2.02 3.45 6.92
CA TRP A 20 2.34 2.13 6.40
C TRP A 20 2.61 2.14 4.89
N ALA A 21 1.87 2.92 4.10
CA ALA A 21 2.13 3.09 2.67
C ALA A 21 3.50 3.74 2.41
N ALA A 22 3.87 4.77 3.20
CA ALA A 22 5.18 5.40 3.11
C ALA A 22 6.31 4.41 3.44
N ILE A 23 6.19 3.65 4.52
CA ILE A 23 7.16 2.60 4.89
C ILE A 23 7.24 1.52 3.80
N LEU A 24 6.10 1.12 3.26
CA LEU A 24 6.03 0.12 2.19
C LEU A 24 6.75 0.57 0.92
N SER A 25 6.74 1.86 0.59
CA SER A 25 7.44 2.40 -0.60
C SER A 25 8.97 2.32 -0.49
N ILE A 26 9.51 2.34 0.73
CA ILE A 26 10.96 2.30 0.98
C ILE A 26 11.52 0.92 0.64
N VAL A 27 10.75 -0.15 0.85
CA VAL A 27 11.20 -1.52 0.62
C VAL A 27 11.57 -1.80 -0.85
N PRO A 28 10.70 -1.59 -1.86
CA PRO A 28 11.08 -1.79 -3.25
C PRO A 28 12.21 -0.86 -3.70
N ALA A 29 12.29 0.38 -3.18
CA ALA A 29 13.42 1.27 -3.44
C ALA A 29 14.74 0.71 -2.88
N GLY A 30 14.72 0.18 -1.65
CA GLY A 30 15.88 -0.46 -1.03
C GLY A 30 16.34 -1.72 -1.78
N ILE A 31 15.39 -2.56 -2.24
CA ILE A 31 15.69 -3.72 -3.08
C ILE A 31 16.31 -3.27 -4.41
N ALA A 32 15.73 -2.25 -5.06
CA ALA A 32 16.23 -1.73 -6.33
C ALA A 32 17.68 -1.21 -6.19
N LEU A 33 17.96 -0.47 -5.12
CA LEU A 33 19.31 0.03 -4.81
C LEU A 33 20.28 -1.13 -4.60
N ALA A 34 19.93 -2.10 -3.75
CA ALA A 34 20.80 -3.22 -3.42
C ALA A 34 21.15 -4.10 -4.64
N ILE A 35 20.18 -4.33 -5.54
CA ILE A 35 20.40 -5.06 -6.80
C ILE A 35 21.24 -4.23 -7.79
N SER A 36 21.10 -2.90 -7.78
CA SER A 36 21.89 -2.01 -8.66
C SER A 36 23.39 -2.04 -8.34
N TYR A 37 23.77 -2.40 -7.12
CA TYR A 37 25.15 -2.60 -6.69
C TYR A 37 25.63 -4.06 -6.80
N ASP A 38 24.87 -4.93 -7.49
CA ASP A 38 25.14 -6.36 -7.72
C ASP A 38 25.41 -7.17 -6.43
N PHE A 39 24.85 -6.71 -5.32
CA PHE A 39 24.96 -7.41 -4.05
C PHE A 39 24.01 -8.62 -4.09
N HIS A 40 24.51 -9.85 -4.18
CA HIS A 40 23.77 -11.12 -4.00
C HIS A 40 22.27 -11.04 -4.37
N ALA A 41 21.97 -10.69 -5.63
CA ALA A 41 20.64 -10.23 -6.04
C ALA A 41 19.51 -11.20 -5.68
N ALA A 42 19.74 -12.50 -5.78
CA ALA A 42 18.75 -13.53 -5.42
C ALA A 42 18.33 -13.46 -3.94
N ASN A 43 19.29 -13.36 -3.01
CA ASN A 43 18.99 -13.32 -1.58
C ASN A 43 18.26 -12.03 -1.20
N ILE A 44 18.68 -10.90 -1.78
CA ILE A 44 18.03 -9.61 -1.57
C ILE A 44 16.61 -9.59 -2.10
N LEU A 45 16.35 -10.21 -3.26
CA LEU A 45 15.01 -10.34 -3.79
C LEU A 45 14.12 -11.20 -2.91
N ILE A 46 14.59 -12.38 -2.48
CA ILE A 46 13.79 -13.28 -1.66
C ILE A 46 13.41 -12.61 -0.34
N TRP A 47 14.39 -12.15 0.43
CA TRP A 47 14.14 -11.52 1.73
C TRP A 47 13.41 -10.19 1.60
N GLY A 48 13.75 -9.40 0.59
CA GLY A 48 13.09 -8.13 0.31
C GLY A 48 11.62 -8.31 -0.05
N LEU A 49 11.28 -9.28 -0.91
CA LEU A 49 9.90 -9.57 -1.29
C LEU A 49 9.10 -10.19 -0.14
N MET A 50 9.73 -10.99 0.74
CA MET A 50 9.07 -11.47 1.96
C MET A 50 8.69 -10.31 2.89
N LEU A 51 9.61 -9.37 3.11
CA LEU A 51 9.34 -8.16 3.90
C LEU A 51 8.26 -7.30 3.24
N PHE A 52 8.37 -7.10 1.92
CA PHE A 52 7.36 -6.37 1.16
C PHE A 52 5.98 -7.01 1.30
N GLY A 53 5.88 -8.34 1.18
CA GLY A 53 4.63 -9.07 1.32
C GLY A 53 3.99 -8.89 2.71
N ALA A 54 4.79 -8.95 3.78
CA ALA A 54 4.31 -8.74 5.14
C ALA A 54 3.75 -7.32 5.34
N LEU A 55 4.49 -6.30 4.90
CA LEU A 55 4.05 -4.90 5.00
C LEU A 55 2.84 -4.61 4.10
N PHE A 56 2.81 -5.19 2.90
CA PHE A 56 1.69 -5.06 1.97
C PHE A 56 0.41 -5.67 2.56
N ALA A 57 0.50 -6.81 3.24
CA ALA A 57 -0.65 -7.42 3.92
C ALA A 57 -1.23 -6.51 5.01
N ILE A 58 -0.37 -5.86 5.80
CA ILE A 58 -0.79 -4.87 6.80
C ILE A 58 -1.48 -3.69 6.12
N ASN A 59 -0.86 -3.09 5.09
CA ASN A 59 -1.43 -1.95 4.38
C ASN A 59 -2.76 -2.29 3.68
N SER A 60 -2.86 -3.47 3.07
CA SER A 60 -4.06 -3.96 2.38
C SER A 60 -5.25 -4.18 3.34
N SER A 61 -4.98 -4.74 4.52
CA SER A 61 -6.02 -4.95 5.55
C SER A 61 -6.54 -3.63 6.13
N LEU A 62 -5.66 -2.65 6.36
CA LEU A 62 -6.04 -1.30 6.80
C LEU A 62 -6.90 -0.58 5.76
N HIS A 63 -6.54 -0.63 4.49
CA HIS A 63 -7.31 0.03 3.42
C HIS A 63 -8.71 -0.59 3.28
N SER A 64 -8.81 -1.92 3.35
CA SER A 64 -10.09 -2.62 3.30
C SER A 64 -10.98 -2.31 4.52
N TYR A 65 -10.39 -2.18 5.71
CA TYR A 65 -11.11 -1.76 6.92
C TYR A 65 -11.65 -0.32 6.80
N LEU A 66 -10.82 0.61 6.32
CA LEU A 66 -11.20 2.02 6.14
C LEU A 66 -12.39 2.17 5.19
N ILE A 67 -12.39 1.46 4.07
CA ILE A 67 -13.49 1.51 3.09
C ILE A 67 -14.82 1.06 3.72
N VAL A 68 -14.82 -0.04 4.46
CA VAL A 68 -16.03 -0.53 5.15
C VAL A 68 -16.47 0.44 6.24
N SER A 69 -15.54 1.08 6.96
CA SER A 69 -15.88 2.07 7.98
C SER A 69 -16.36 3.42 7.41
N TYR A 70 -16.09 3.71 6.13
CA TYR A 70 -16.50 4.94 5.45
C TYR A 70 -17.76 4.80 4.59
N ALA A 71 -18.20 3.57 4.32
CA ALA A 71 -19.40 3.34 3.52
C ALA A 71 -20.66 3.66 4.34
N ASP A 72 -21.46 4.62 3.86
CA ASP A 72 -22.77 4.97 4.42
C ASP A 72 -23.83 3.95 3.94
N GLU A 73 -24.83 3.66 4.78
CA GLU A 73 -25.70 2.48 4.64
C GLU A 73 -26.48 2.39 3.31
N ASP A 74 -26.68 3.51 2.61
CA ASP A 74 -27.50 3.59 1.40
C ASP A 74 -26.72 3.39 0.07
N GLY A 75 -25.37 3.38 0.08
CA GLY A 75 -24.52 3.38 -1.13
C GLY A 75 -23.50 2.23 -1.27
N VAL A 76 -23.49 1.31 -0.32
CA VAL A 76 -22.40 0.33 -0.10
C VAL A 76 -22.04 -0.50 -1.35
N SER A 77 -23.01 -0.94 -2.15
CA SER A 77 -22.76 -1.82 -3.30
C SER A 77 -22.00 -1.12 -4.44
N LEU A 78 -22.23 0.18 -4.63
CA LEU A 78 -21.56 0.97 -5.66
C LEU A 78 -20.12 1.30 -5.27
N ASP A 79 -19.90 1.69 -4.00
CA ASP A 79 -18.57 2.03 -3.47
C ASP A 79 -17.65 0.80 -3.43
N VAL A 80 -18.18 -0.34 -2.99
CA VAL A 80 -17.46 -1.62 -3.01
C VAL A 80 -17.17 -2.05 -4.44
N GLY A 81 -18.12 -1.85 -5.37
CA GLY A 81 -17.93 -2.12 -6.80
C GLY A 81 -16.75 -1.33 -7.40
N PHE A 82 -16.71 -0.01 -7.17
CA PHE A 82 -15.59 0.84 -7.61
C PHE A 82 -14.26 0.42 -7.00
N TYR A 83 -14.23 0.04 -5.71
CA TYR A 83 -13.01 -0.44 -5.06
C TYR A 83 -12.45 -1.71 -5.73
N TYR A 84 -13.29 -2.71 -5.98
CA TYR A 84 -12.85 -3.94 -6.63
C TYR A 84 -12.41 -3.70 -8.09
N MET A 85 -13.12 -2.86 -8.84
CA MET A 85 -12.69 -2.45 -10.19
C MET A 85 -11.34 -1.75 -10.15
N ALA A 86 -11.12 -0.83 -9.22
CA ALA A 86 -9.84 -0.15 -9.04
C ALA A 86 -8.71 -1.14 -8.67
N ASN A 87 -8.98 -2.11 -7.79
CA ASN A 87 -8.00 -3.15 -7.43
C ASN A 87 -7.64 -4.03 -8.63
N ALA A 88 -8.64 -4.49 -9.38
CA ALA A 88 -8.45 -5.32 -10.57
C ALA A 88 -7.68 -4.57 -11.66
N MET A 89 -8.03 -3.31 -11.90
CA MET A 89 -7.34 -2.45 -12.86
C MET A 89 -5.89 -2.21 -12.44
N GLY A 90 -5.65 -1.90 -11.16
CA GLY A 90 -4.29 -1.72 -10.64
C GLY A 90 -3.42 -2.96 -10.83
N ARG A 91 -3.98 -4.16 -10.58
CA ARG A 91 -3.30 -5.43 -10.85
C ARG A 91 -3.01 -5.63 -12.33
N LEU A 92 -3.99 -5.39 -13.21
CA LEU A 92 -3.84 -5.56 -14.65
C LEU A 92 -2.78 -4.59 -15.23
N ILE A 93 -2.88 -3.30 -14.90
CA ILE A 93 -1.91 -2.30 -15.35
C ILE A 93 -0.53 -2.64 -14.79
N GLY A 94 -0.44 -2.98 -13.50
CA GLY A 94 0.82 -3.33 -12.85
C GLY A 94 1.52 -4.53 -13.50
N THR A 95 0.80 -5.61 -13.82
CA THR A 95 1.39 -6.81 -14.42
C THR A 95 1.80 -6.58 -15.87
N VAL A 96 0.96 -5.94 -16.68
CA VAL A 96 1.28 -5.66 -18.09
C VAL A 96 2.42 -4.65 -18.21
N LEU A 97 2.36 -3.55 -17.45
CA LEU A 97 3.40 -2.53 -17.45
C LEU A 97 4.73 -3.09 -16.95
N SER A 98 4.73 -3.82 -15.83
CA SER A 98 5.98 -4.40 -15.30
C SER A 98 6.54 -5.48 -16.23
N GLY A 99 5.70 -6.25 -16.92
CA GLY A 99 6.16 -7.20 -17.93
C GLY A 99 6.88 -6.52 -19.09
N TRP A 100 6.31 -5.44 -19.62
CA TRP A 100 6.95 -4.64 -20.67
C TRP A 100 8.24 -3.95 -20.19
N VAL A 101 8.21 -3.29 -19.03
CA VAL A 101 9.38 -2.62 -18.45
C VAL A 101 10.50 -3.62 -18.17
N TYR A 102 10.19 -4.80 -17.64
CA TYR A 102 11.18 -5.83 -17.36
C TYR A 102 11.93 -6.27 -18.62
N GLN A 103 11.23 -6.43 -19.74
CA GLN A 103 11.84 -6.81 -21.01
C GLN A 103 12.82 -5.76 -21.55
N VAL A 104 12.54 -4.47 -21.33
CA VAL A 104 13.35 -3.37 -21.88
C VAL A 104 14.44 -2.89 -20.92
N TYR A 105 14.12 -2.78 -19.63
CA TYR A 105 14.95 -2.13 -18.60
C TYR A 105 15.31 -3.04 -17.42
N GLY A 106 14.79 -4.26 -17.37
CA GLY A 106 15.11 -5.23 -16.32
C GLY A 106 14.44 -4.98 -14.97
N MET A 107 14.88 -5.73 -13.97
CA MET A 107 14.20 -5.83 -12.67
C MET A 107 14.28 -4.57 -11.81
N ALA A 108 15.44 -3.90 -11.80
CA ALA A 108 15.65 -2.71 -10.98
C ALA A 108 14.68 -1.59 -11.39
N ALA A 109 14.44 -1.41 -12.69
CA ALA A 109 13.45 -0.46 -13.20
C ALA A 109 12.03 -0.79 -12.73
N CYS A 110 11.62 -2.06 -12.75
CA CYS A 110 10.30 -2.47 -12.24
C CYS A 110 10.13 -2.11 -10.75
N LEU A 111 11.17 -2.31 -9.94
CA LEU A 111 11.15 -2.00 -8.51
C LEU A 111 11.07 -0.48 -8.26
N TRP A 112 11.82 0.32 -9.03
CA TRP A 112 11.75 1.78 -8.96
C TRP A 112 10.38 2.33 -9.34
N ILE A 113 9.77 1.83 -10.42
CA ILE A 113 8.43 2.24 -10.84
C ILE A 113 7.39 1.83 -9.78
N SER A 114 7.50 0.63 -9.21
CA SER A 114 6.63 0.18 -8.11
C SER A 114 6.75 1.09 -6.88
N ALA A 115 7.98 1.42 -6.47
CA ALA A 115 8.23 2.35 -5.37
C ALA A 115 7.60 3.73 -5.65
N ALA A 116 7.73 4.24 -6.88
CA ALA A 116 7.12 5.50 -7.29
C ALA A 116 5.59 5.48 -7.25
N PHE A 117 4.94 4.39 -7.68
CA PHE A 117 3.49 4.24 -7.62
C PHE A 117 2.98 4.19 -6.17
N ILE A 118 3.67 3.47 -5.29
CA ILE A 118 3.29 3.42 -3.85
C ILE A 118 3.52 4.79 -3.20
N ALA A 119 4.62 5.47 -3.51
CA ALA A 119 4.88 6.82 -3.01
C ALA A 119 3.82 7.81 -3.51
N LEU A 120 3.43 7.74 -4.79
CA LEU A 120 2.36 8.56 -5.35
C LEU A 120 1.02 8.29 -4.66
N ALA A 121 0.68 7.01 -4.41
CA ALA A 121 -0.51 6.65 -3.67
C ALA A 121 -0.50 7.26 -2.25
N ALA A 122 0.64 7.15 -1.54
CA ALA A 122 0.79 7.77 -0.23
C ALA A 122 0.62 9.31 -0.29
N LEU A 123 1.19 9.98 -1.30
CA LEU A 123 1.03 11.42 -1.49
C LEU A 123 -0.42 11.83 -1.78
N ILE A 124 -1.12 11.08 -2.62
CA ILE A 124 -2.54 11.32 -2.92
C ILE A 124 -3.38 11.14 -1.66
N SER A 125 -3.10 10.12 -0.86
CA SER A 125 -3.80 9.84 0.39
C SER A 125 -3.64 10.96 1.44
N ILE A 126 -2.62 11.83 1.36
CA ILE A 126 -2.51 13.01 2.24
C ILE A 126 -3.68 13.98 2.02
N LYS A 127 -4.21 14.04 0.79
CA LYS A 127 -5.34 14.92 0.44
C LYS A 127 -6.71 14.32 0.76
N LEU A 128 -6.78 13.07 1.26
CA LEU A 128 -8.07 12.47 1.57
C LEU A 128 -8.75 13.21 2.76
N PRO A 129 -10.07 13.46 2.68
CA PRO A 129 -10.83 14.11 3.75
C PRO A 129 -10.67 13.36 5.06
N ARG A 130 -10.27 14.08 6.11
CA ARG A 130 -10.05 13.52 7.44
C ARG A 130 -11.38 13.44 8.19
N HIS A 131 -12.27 12.54 7.77
CA HIS A 131 -13.51 12.34 8.50
C HIS A 131 -13.24 11.51 9.75
N ARG A 132 -13.37 12.19 10.89
CA ARG A 132 -13.44 11.60 12.21
C ARG A 132 -14.76 10.82 12.24
N ALA A 133 -14.70 9.51 12.44
CA ALA A 133 -15.90 8.77 12.85
C ALA A 133 -16.46 9.48 14.09
N ILE A 134 -17.67 10.04 13.97
CA ILE A 134 -18.40 10.68 15.07
C ILE A 134 -19.09 9.58 15.86
#